data_AF-A0A8T8HZN6-F1
#
_entry.id   AF-A0A8T8HZN6-F1
#
_cell.length_a   1.000
_cell.length_b   1.000
_cell.length_c   1.000
_cell.angle_alpha   90.00
_cell.angle_beta   90.00
_cell.angle_gamma   90.00
#
_symmetry.space_group_name_H-M   'P 1'
#
loop_
_entity.id
_entity.type
_entity.pdbx_description
1 polymer ?
#
loop_
_entity_poly.entity_id
_entity_poly.type
_entity_poly.pdbx_seq_one_letter_code
_entity_poly.pdbx_strand_id
1 'polypeptide(L)'
;AHPLVEPADFAAERLPDAVAAHEQALRTVFAWAADYLCAPHPELGRRGDVCPFTDSSLKKGLFLLSVHAGGHDDPAELARLLLPYRDWFAELEPRTGTSAQFKTILVLFPDLTARAQWAVVDRAQELLKADYARDGLMVGEFHPGPPDKAGLWNPGFRPLRSPVPMLAIRHMVPTDFPFLRDDDATLAAYLRHFGDRVPTHLRGDVRAAADRLATSGS
;
A
#
# COMPACT_ATOMS: atom_id res chain seq x y z
N ALA A 1 -2.94 16.31 -14.95
CA ALA A 1 -2.16 15.65 -13.89
C ALA A 1 -3.03 15.67 -12.63
N HIS A 2 -3.20 14.53 -11.97
CA HIS A 2 -3.97 14.46 -10.72
C HIS A 2 -3.05 14.91 -9.58
N PRO A 3 -3.43 15.92 -8.80
CA PRO A 3 -2.55 16.48 -7.77
C PRO A 3 -2.40 15.49 -6.60
N LEU A 4 -1.23 15.54 -5.96
CA LEU A 4 -1.02 14.90 -4.67
C LEU A 4 -1.44 15.90 -3.58
N VAL A 5 -2.37 15.50 -2.73
CA VAL A 5 -2.83 16.25 -1.56
C VAL A 5 -2.00 15.80 -0.36
N GLU A 6 -1.39 16.77 0.31
CA GLU A 6 -0.51 16.53 1.46
C GLU A 6 -1.28 16.61 2.78
N PRO A 7 -0.76 16.03 3.88
CA PRO A 7 -1.42 16.12 5.19
C PRO A 7 -1.71 17.56 5.65
N ALA A 8 -0.87 18.53 5.28
CA ALA A 8 -1.07 19.93 5.63
C ALA A 8 -2.30 20.56 4.96
N ASP A 9 -2.67 20.11 3.76
CA ASP A 9 -3.82 20.65 3.02
C ASP A 9 -5.15 20.38 3.75
N PHE A 10 -5.22 19.29 4.50
CA PHE A 10 -6.43 18.91 5.23
C PHE A 10 -6.77 19.84 6.41
N ALA A 11 -5.84 20.70 6.82
CA ALA A 11 -6.08 21.75 7.82
C ALA A 11 -6.88 22.93 7.25
N ALA A 12 -6.92 23.10 5.93
CA ALA A 12 -7.73 24.13 5.29
C ALA A 12 -9.22 23.77 5.28
N GLU A 13 -10.09 24.78 5.28
CA GLU A 13 -11.55 24.59 5.16
C GLU A 13 -11.96 23.93 3.84
N ARG A 14 -11.17 24.15 2.78
CA ARG A 14 -11.36 23.57 1.45
C ARG A 14 -10.04 23.02 0.93
N LEU A 15 -10.12 21.90 0.23
CA LEU A 15 -8.97 21.36 -0.51
C LEU A 15 -8.73 22.14 -1.83
N PRO A 16 -7.56 21.98 -2.47
CA PRO A 16 -7.28 22.62 -3.75
C PRO A 16 -8.39 22.37 -4.79
N ASP A 17 -8.71 23.38 -5.61
CA ASP A 17 -9.81 23.31 -6.57
C ASP A 17 -9.71 22.11 -7.54
N ALA A 18 -8.49 21.68 -7.83
CA ALA A 18 -8.20 20.50 -8.66
C ALA A 18 -8.77 19.18 -8.11
N VAL A 19 -9.11 19.11 -6.82
CA VAL A 19 -9.72 17.93 -6.16
C VAL A 19 -11.03 18.23 -5.45
N ALA A 20 -11.56 19.46 -5.56
CA ALA A 20 -12.75 19.89 -4.82
C ALA A 20 -13.96 18.98 -5.06
N ALA A 21 -14.12 18.43 -6.26
CA ALA A 21 -15.21 17.51 -6.60
C ALA A 21 -15.19 16.19 -5.78
N HIS A 22 -14.05 15.82 -5.21
CA HIS A 22 -13.87 14.58 -4.45
C HIS A 22 -13.33 14.84 -3.04
N GLU A 23 -13.46 16.07 -2.54
CA GLU A 23 -12.97 16.48 -1.22
C GLU A 23 -13.49 15.57 -0.11
N GLN A 24 -14.76 15.18 -0.17
CA GLN A 24 -15.36 14.28 0.82
C GLN A 24 -14.65 12.94 0.91
N ALA A 25 -14.30 12.32 -0.23
CA ALA A 25 -13.62 11.03 -0.25
C ALA A 25 -12.20 11.14 0.33
N LEU A 26 -11.47 12.18 -0.06
CA LEU A 26 -10.13 12.47 0.44
C LEU A 26 -10.13 12.69 1.96
N ARG A 27 -11.03 13.54 2.48
CA ARG A 27 -11.16 13.79 3.92
C ARG A 27 -11.56 12.54 4.68
N THR A 28 -12.47 11.73 4.11
CA THR A 28 -12.92 10.48 4.73
C THR A 28 -11.76 9.49 4.88
N VAL A 29 -10.93 9.32 3.85
CA VAL A 29 -9.75 8.45 3.92
C VAL A 29 -8.68 9.01 4.84
N PHE A 30 -8.45 10.33 4.84
CA PHE A 30 -7.49 10.96 5.73
C PHE A 30 -7.86 10.78 7.21
N ALA A 31 -9.13 11.02 7.56
CA ALA A 31 -9.65 10.78 8.91
C ALA A 31 -9.58 9.29 9.29
N TRP A 32 -10.01 8.40 8.39
CA TRP A 32 -9.91 6.95 8.59
C TRP A 32 -8.47 6.49 8.84
N ALA A 33 -7.48 7.05 8.14
CA ALA A 33 -6.09 6.69 8.34
C ALA A 33 -5.61 7.05 9.76
N ALA A 34 -6.00 8.21 10.28
CA ALA A 34 -5.71 8.61 11.66
C ALA A 34 -6.45 7.72 12.67
N ASP A 35 -7.74 7.46 12.46
CA ASP A 35 -8.57 6.79 13.47
C ASP A 35 -8.39 5.27 13.50
N TYR A 36 -8.19 4.64 12.34
CA TYR A 36 -8.10 3.19 12.22
C TYR A 36 -6.65 2.71 12.11
N LEU A 37 -5.86 3.27 11.20
CA LEU A 37 -4.50 2.77 10.97
C LEU A 37 -3.55 3.13 12.12
N CYS A 38 -3.76 4.26 12.79
CA CYS A 38 -2.95 4.73 13.92
C CYS A 38 -3.53 4.34 15.28
N ALA A 39 -4.45 3.37 15.32
CA ALA A 39 -5.04 2.88 16.55
C ALA A 39 -4.81 1.36 16.71
N PRO A 40 -4.75 0.85 17.95
CA PRO A 40 -4.75 -0.58 18.20
C PRO A 40 -6.11 -1.19 17.85
N HIS A 41 -6.10 -2.48 17.48
CA HIS A 41 -7.34 -3.22 17.20
C HIS A 41 -7.36 -4.54 17.99
N PRO A 42 -8.48 -4.89 18.67
CA PRO A 42 -8.56 -6.09 19.51
C PRO A 42 -8.29 -7.38 18.73
N GLU A 43 -8.69 -7.43 17.47
CA GLU A 43 -8.48 -8.59 16.59
C GLU A 43 -7.13 -8.57 15.86
N LEU A 44 -6.24 -7.58 16.08
CA LEU A 44 -4.98 -7.47 15.35
C LEU A 44 -4.05 -8.67 15.58
N GLY A 45 -4.13 -9.31 16.75
CA GLY A 45 -3.25 -10.41 17.16
C GLY A 45 -1.89 -9.97 17.72
N ARG A 46 -1.62 -8.66 17.77
CA ARG A 46 -0.46 -8.06 18.46
C ARG A 46 -0.84 -6.73 19.12
N ARG A 47 0.04 -6.22 19.99
CA ARG A 47 -0.08 -4.87 20.55
C ARG A 47 0.30 -3.79 19.53
N GLY A 48 -0.13 -2.57 19.80
CA GLY A 48 0.14 -1.38 18.99
C GLY A 48 -0.82 -1.24 17.81
N ASP A 49 -0.50 -0.29 16.94
CA ASP A 49 -1.42 0.17 15.90
C ASP A 49 -1.60 -0.84 14.77
N VAL A 50 -2.73 -0.76 14.07
CA VAL A 50 -3.01 -1.58 12.87
C VAL A 50 -1.87 -1.44 11.86
N CYS A 51 -1.46 -0.21 11.54
CA CYS A 51 -0.29 0.08 10.72
C CYS A 51 0.79 0.81 11.54
N PRO A 52 1.98 0.23 11.74
CA PRO A 52 3.03 0.85 12.55
C PRO A 52 3.73 2.03 11.85
N PHE A 53 3.37 2.36 10.60
CA PHE A 53 4.03 3.40 9.81
C PHE A 53 3.16 4.64 9.58
N THR A 54 1.84 4.54 9.67
CA THR A 54 0.92 5.61 9.25
C THR A 54 1.06 6.86 10.10
N ASP A 55 1.14 6.73 11.42
CA ASP A 55 1.30 7.89 12.32
C ASP A 55 2.56 8.70 12.01
N SER A 56 3.69 8.01 11.78
CA SER A 56 4.95 8.65 11.38
C SER A 56 4.86 9.29 10.00
N SER A 57 4.15 8.66 9.06
CA SER A 57 3.92 9.21 7.72
C SER A 57 3.12 10.51 7.79
N LEU A 58 2.01 10.53 8.53
CA LEU A 58 1.15 11.69 8.74
C LEU A 58 1.92 12.85 9.39
N LYS A 59 2.62 12.60 10.50
CA LYS A 59 3.41 13.62 11.23
C LYS A 59 4.54 14.21 10.40
N LYS A 60 5.07 13.47 9.42
CA LYS A 60 6.15 13.92 8.54
C LYS A 60 5.65 14.60 7.26
N GLY A 61 4.34 14.67 7.03
CA GLY A 61 3.79 15.18 5.77
C GLY A 61 3.98 14.22 4.59
N LEU A 62 4.20 12.93 4.84
CA LEU A 62 4.58 11.94 3.82
C LEU A 62 3.44 10.98 3.44
N PHE A 63 2.23 11.27 3.90
CA PHE A 63 1.01 10.52 3.62
C PHE A 63 0.21 11.24 2.54
N LEU A 64 0.53 10.94 1.28
CA LEU A 64 0.02 11.66 0.12
C LEU A 64 -1.23 10.97 -0.43
N LEU A 65 -2.24 11.74 -0.79
CA LEU A 65 -3.48 11.22 -1.39
C LEU A 65 -3.66 11.78 -2.80
N SER A 66 -4.17 10.95 -3.69
CA SER A 66 -4.69 11.34 -4.99
C SER A 66 -6.04 10.69 -5.23
N VAL A 67 -6.80 11.23 -6.18
CA VAL A 67 -8.13 10.74 -6.51
C VAL A 67 -8.31 10.63 -8.01
N HIS A 68 -8.86 9.50 -8.44
CA HIS A 68 -9.28 9.22 -9.80
C HIS A 68 -10.76 8.88 -9.82
N ALA A 69 -11.52 9.75 -10.48
CA ALA A 69 -12.95 9.59 -10.71
C ALA A 69 -13.21 8.74 -11.96
N GLY A 70 -14.43 8.23 -12.03
CA GLY A 70 -14.91 7.38 -13.10
C GLY A 70 -15.09 5.93 -12.64
N GLY A 71 -15.91 5.20 -13.41
CA GLY A 71 -15.93 3.75 -13.31
C GLY A 71 -14.60 3.18 -13.82
N HIS A 72 -14.06 2.21 -13.09
CA HIS A 72 -12.97 1.36 -13.57
C HIS A 72 -13.46 -0.08 -13.51
N ASP A 73 -13.52 -0.73 -14.66
CA ASP A 73 -13.91 -2.13 -14.80
C ASP A 73 -12.77 -3.00 -15.37
N ASP A 74 -11.79 -2.39 -16.04
CA ASP A 74 -10.56 -3.03 -16.50
C ASP A 74 -9.41 -2.93 -15.48
N PRO A 75 -8.96 -4.05 -14.88
CA PRO A 75 -7.79 -4.06 -14.01
C PRO A 75 -6.50 -3.59 -14.68
N ALA A 76 -6.34 -3.84 -15.99
CA ALA A 76 -5.15 -3.44 -16.73
C ALA A 76 -5.08 -1.92 -16.96
N GLU A 77 -6.24 -1.28 -17.14
CA GLU A 77 -6.35 0.18 -17.12
C GLU A 77 -5.94 0.76 -15.77
N LEU A 78 -6.49 0.22 -14.68
CA LEU A 78 -6.16 0.69 -13.34
C LEU A 78 -4.68 0.48 -13.01
N ALA A 79 -4.09 -0.63 -13.46
CA ALA A 79 -2.66 -0.89 -13.34
C ALA A 79 -1.82 0.15 -14.11
N ARG A 80 -2.19 0.47 -15.35
CA ARG A 80 -1.51 1.52 -16.16
C ARG A 80 -1.63 2.90 -15.53
N LEU A 81 -2.79 3.21 -14.94
CA LEU A 81 -3.05 4.47 -14.23
C LEU A 81 -2.11 4.67 -13.04
N LEU A 82 -1.66 3.58 -12.40
CA LEU A 82 -0.73 3.62 -11.26
C LEU A 82 0.74 3.85 -11.66
N LEU A 83 1.14 3.63 -12.92
CA LEU A 83 2.54 3.75 -13.33
C LEU A 83 3.13 5.17 -13.15
N PRO A 84 2.43 6.26 -13.53
CA PRO A 84 2.93 7.61 -13.27
C PRO A 84 3.13 7.91 -11.78
N TYR A 85 2.30 7.34 -10.89
CA TYR A 85 2.44 7.50 -9.45
C TYR A 85 3.66 6.78 -8.89
N ARG A 86 4.01 5.62 -9.45
CA ARG A 86 5.26 4.93 -9.13
C ARG A 86 6.46 5.78 -9.53
N ASP A 87 6.42 6.35 -10.73
CA ASP A 87 7.51 7.16 -11.25
C ASP A 87 7.66 8.44 -10.40
N TRP A 88 6.55 9.10 -10.04
CA TRP A 88 6.54 10.21 -9.07
C TRP A 88 7.04 9.79 -7.68
N PHE A 89 6.65 8.61 -7.19
CA PHE A 89 7.10 8.10 -5.89
C PHE A 89 8.63 8.01 -5.83
N ALA A 90 9.28 7.63 -6.92
CA ALA A 90 10.74 7.55 -7.00
C ALA A 90 11.42 8.94 -6.97
N GLU A 91 10.72 9.98 -7.46
CA GLU A 91 11.25 11.35 -7.57
C GLU A 91 10.94 12.22 -6.34
N LEU A 92 9.83 11.95 -5.64
CA LEU A 92 9.42 12.71 -4.46
C LEU A 92 10.41 12.56 -3.31
N GLU A 93 10.72 13.66 -2.64
CA GLU A 93 11.46 13.60 -1.38
C GLU A 93 10.59 13.03 -0.25
N PRO A 94 11.17 12.34 0.75
CA PRO A 94 12.55 11.89 0.80
C PRO A 94 12.81 10.70 -0.15
N ARG A 95 13.90 10.77 -0.92
CA ARG A 95 14.34 9.67 -1.82
C ARG A 95 15.18 8.61 -1.11
N THR A 96 15.90 9.01 -0.06
CA THR A 96 16.79 8.13 0.71
C THR A 96 16.71 8.44 2.21
N GLY A 97 17.41 7.63 3.02
CA GLY A 97 17.47 7.81 4.48
C GLY A 97 16.27 7.21 5.22
N THR A 98 16.29 7.34 6.54
CA THR A 98 15.30 6.69 7.43
C THR A 98 13.88 7.23 7.26
N SER A 99 13.73 8.47 6.75
CA SER A 99 12.40 9.04 6.50
C SER A 99 11.74 8.48 5.24
N ALA A 100 12.52 8.00 4.27
CA ALA A 100 12.01 7.46 2.99
C ALA A 100 10.97 6.36 3.21
N GLN A 101 11.19 5.46 4.17
CA GLN A 101 10.27 4.35 4.44
C GLN A 101 8.84 4.79 4.82
N PHE A 102 8.65 6.02 5.29
CA PHE A 102 7.34 6.53 5.71
C PHE A 102 6.58 7.24 4.57
N LYS A 103 7.19 7.35 3.38
CA LYS A 103 6.52 7.91 2.20
C LYS A 103 5.50 6.91 1.66
N THR A 104 4.29 7.40 1.44
CA THR A 104 3.22 6.63 0.82
C THR A 104 2.37 7.51 -0.08
N ILE A 105 1.89 6.95 -1.19
CA ILE A 105 0.85 7.55 -2.05
C ILE A 105 -0.36 6.62 -2.03
N LEU A 106 -1.52 7.15 -1.69
CA LEU A 106 -2.80 6.45 -1.80
C LEU A 106 -3.57 7.03 -2.99
N VAL A 107 -3.93 6.20 -3.95
CA VAL A 107 -4.74 6.58 -5.12
C VAL A 107 -6.16 6.04 -4.93
N LEU A 108 -7.12 6.95 -4.74
CA LEU A 108 -8.51 6.66 -4.39
C LEU A 108 -9.40 6.55 -5.63
N PHE A 109 -10.38 5.65 -5.57
CA PHE A 109 -11.37 5.39 -6.61
C PHE A 109 -12.80 5.50 -6.03
N PRO A 110 -13.30 6.72 -5.75
CA PRO A 110 -14.55 6.94 -5.02
C PRO A 110 -15.80 6.43 -5.74
N ASP A 111 -15.77 6.31 -7.07
CA ASP A 111 -16.93 5.92 -7.86
C ASP A 111 -17.11 4.38 -7.96
N LEU A 112 -16.16 3.60 -7.40
CA LEU A 112 -16.29 2.16 -7.22
C LEU A 112 -17.14 1.86 -5.97
N THR A 113 -18.46 2.03 -6.08
CA THR A 113 -19.38 2.01 -4.94
C THR A 113 -19.95 0.64 -4.62
N ALA A 114 -20.01 -0.28 -5.59
CA ALA A 114 -20.60 -1.60 -5.41
C ALA A 114 -19.54 -2.69 -5.18
N ARG A 115 -19.87 -3.69 -4.35
CA ARG A 115 -18.98 -4.82 -4.04
C ARG A 115 -18.46 -5.54 -5.28
N ALA A 116 -19.29 -5.68 -6.32
CA ALA A 116 -18.90 -6.31 -7.57
C ALA A 116 -17.77 -5.56 -8.31
N GLN A 117 -17.62 -4.25 -8.07
CA GLN A 117 -16.61 -3.42 -8.72
C GLN A 117 -15.26 -3.49 -8.00
N TRP A 118 -15.22 -3.78 -6.70
CA TRP A 118 -13.97 -3.72 -5.92
C TRP A 118 -12.93 -4.75 -6.35
N ALA A 119 -13.35 -5.86 -6.96
CA ALA A 119 -12.44 -6.88 -7.48
C ALA A 119 -11.44 -6.31 -8.50
N VAL A 120 -11.77 -5.22 -9.20
CA VAL A 120 -10.85 -4.54 -10.12
C VAL A 120 -9.58 -4.05 -9.42
N VAL A 121 -9.70 -3.63 -8.14
CA VAL A 121 -8.59 -3.12 -7.34
C VAL A 121 -7.65 -4.27 -6.95
N ASP A 122 -8.21 -5.40 -6.54
CA ASP A 122 -7.44 -6.62 -6.24
C ASP A 122 -6.65 -7.09 -7.45
N ARG A 123 -7.32 -7.16 -8.62
CA ARG A 123 -6.68 -7.62 -9.85
C ARG A 123 -5.64 -6.65 -10.37
N ALA A 124 -5.86 -5.34 -10.24
CA ALA A 124 -4.85 -4.35 -10.57
C ALA A 124 -3.61 -4.49 -9.66
N GLN A 125 -3.81 -4.72 -8.36
CA GLN A 125 -2.71 -4.94 -7.43
C GLN A 125 -1.91 -6.19 -7.80
N GLU A 126 -2.57 -7.29 -8.16
CA GLU A 126 -1.91 -8.53 -8.59
C GLU A 126 -1.05 -8.32 -9.83
N LEU A 127 -1.56 -7.59 -10.84
CA LEU A 127 -0.81 -7.26 -12.05
C LEU A 127 0.44 -6.41 -11.77
N LEU A 128 0.36 -5.50 -10.78
CA LEU A 128 1.45 -4.59 -10.43
C LEU A 128 2.48 -5.21 -9.47
N LYS A 129 2.09 -6.21 -8.68
CA LYS A 129 2.84 -6.69 -7.51
C LYS A 129 4.29 -7.04 -7.83
N ALA A 130 4.52 -7.82 -8.88
CA ALA A 130 5.86 -8.30 -9.24
C ALA A 130 6.79 -7.16 -9.69
N ASP A 131 6.26 -6.23 -10.47
CA ASP A 131 7.04 -5.09 -10.98
C ASP A 131 7.36 -4.09 -9.88
N TYR A 132 6.41 -3.79 -9.01
CA TYR A 132 6.64 -2.92 -7.86
C TYR A 132 7.65 -3.54 -6.89
N ALA A 133 7.55 -4.84 -6.61
CA ALA A 133 8.53 -5.52 -5.77
C ALA A 133 9.94 -5.45 -6.38
N ARG A 134 10.07 -5.60 -7.71
CA ARG A 134 11.36 -5.44 -8.41
C ARG A 134 11.96 -4.06 -8.14
N ASP A 135 11.15 -3.02 -8.12
CA ASP A 135 11.55 -1.63 -7.89
C ASP A 135 11.73 -1.29 -6.40
N GLY A 136 11.61 -2.27 -5.49
CA GLY A 136 11.79 -2.05 -4.05
C GLY A 136 10.55 -1.46 -3.37
N LEU A 137 9.39 -1.58 -4.01
CA LEU A 137 8.12 -1.01 -3.56
C LEU A 137 7.12 -2.11 -3.21
N MET A 138 6.13 -1.72 -2.42
CA MET A 138 4.91 -2.48 -2.20
C MET A 138 3.73 -1.71 -2.77
N VAL A 139 2.84 -2.43 -3.44
CA VAL A 139 1.51 -1.96 -3.82
C VAL A 139 0.47 -2.77 -3.04
N GLY A 140 -0.36 -2.08 -2.27
CA GLY A 140 -1.41 -2.68 -1.46
C GLY A 140 -2.79 -2.21 -1.90
N GLU A 141 -3.75 -3.12 -1.88
CA GLU A 141 -5.14 -2.87 -2.23
C GLU A 141 -6.02 -2.76 -0.99
N PHE A 142 -6.97 -1.83 -1.03
CA PHE A 142 -7.91 -1.57 0.06
C PHE A 142 -9.30 -1.30 -0.52
N HIS A 143 -10.35 -1.78 0.14
CA HIS A 143 -11.73 -1.44 -0.18
C HIS A 143 -12.69 -1.79 0.98
N PRO A 144 -13.97 -1.35 0.93
CA PRO A 144 -14.90 -1.53 2.05
C PRO A 144 -15.27 -2.98 2.40
N GLY A 145 -15.30 -3.87 1.41
CA GLY A 145 -15.51 -5.31 1.61
C GLY A 145 -14.21 -6.09 1.53
N PRO A 146 -13.21 -5.74 2.37
CA PRO A 146 -11.77 -5.83 2.14
C PRO A 146 -11.29 -7.08 1.39
N PRO A 147 -10.11 -7.00 0.76
CA PRO A 147 -9.49 -8.15 0.09
C PRO A 147 -9.41 -9.32 1.06
N ASP A 148 -9.48 -10.55 0.53
CA ASP A 148 -9.37 -11.76 1.35
C ASP A 148 -7.91 -12.05 1.77
N LYS A 149 -7.23 -11.04 2.30
CA LYS A 149 -5.88 -11.10 2.85
C LYS A 149 -5.95 -11.11 4.37
N ALA A 150 -5.49 -12.22 4.94
CA ALA A 150 -5.38 -12.42 6.38
C ALA A 150 -4.39 -11.44 7.03
N GLY A 151 -4.67 -11.04 8.27
CA GLY A 151 -3.71 -10.34 9.12
C GLY A 151 -2.53 -11.25 9.47
N LEU A 152 -1.32 -10.67 9.55
CA LEU A 152 -0.08 -11.40 9.84
C LEU A 152 -0.12 -12.15 11.20
N TRP A 153 -0.79 -11.58 12.19
CA TRP A 153 -0.85 -12.11 13.56
C TRP A 153 -2.21 -12.71 13.93
N ASN A 154 -3.22 -12.52 13.08
CA ASN A 154 -4.54 -13.12 13.23
C ASN A 154 -5.15 -13.38 11.84
N PRO A 155 -5.26 -14.65 11.41
CA PRO A 155 -5.85 -15.01 10.12
C PRO A 155 -7.30 -14.60 9.94
N GLY A 156 -8.05 -14.41 11.04
CA GLY A 156 -9.44 -13.93 11.00
C GLY A 156 -9.56 -12.41 10.79
N PHE A 157 -8.48 -11.66 10.98
CA PHE A 157 -8.49 -10.21 10.82
C PHE A 157 -8.32 -9.82 9.34
N ARG A 158 -9.02 -8.77 8.91
CA ARG A 158 -8.93 -8.19 7.56
C ARG A 158 -8.44 -6.74 7.67
N PRO A 159 -7.11 -6.52 7.70
CA PRO A 159 -6.53 -5.20 7.99
C PRO A 159 -6.71 -4.18 6.86
N LEU A 160 -7.05 -4.64 5.65
CA LEU A 160 -7.11 -3.81 4.44
C LEU A 160 -8.51 -3.23 4.16
N ARG A 161 -9.33 -3.11 5.21
CA ARG A 161 -10.66 -2.48 5.12
C ARG A 161 -10.51 -0.97 5.11
N SER A 162 -11.05 -0.32 4.08
CA SER A 162 -11.07 1.14 3.95
C SER A 162 -12.47 1.66 3.61
N PRO A 163 -12.76 2.96 3.84
CA PRO A 163 -14.04 3.56 3.45
C PRO A 163 -14.18 3.76 1.94
N VAL A 164 -13.05 3.85 1.22
CA VAL A 164 -13.00 4.09 -0.23
C VAL A 164 -12.02 3.09 -0.86
N PRO A 165 -12.34 2.48 -2.02
CA PRO A 165 -11.40 1.64 -2.74
C PRO A 165 -10.16 2.42 -3.17
N MET A 166 -8.98 1.83 -2.99
CA MET A 166 -7.70 2.50 -3.30
C MET A 166 -6.54 1.53 -3.47
N LEU A 167 -5.51 2.00 -4.17
CA LEU A 167 -4.19 1.37 -4.24
C LEU A 167 -3.19 2.26 -3.51
N ALA A 168 -2.37 1.66 -2.65
CA ALA A 168 -1.35 2.34 -1.87
C ALA A 168 0.04 1.92 -2.33
N ILE A 169 0.91 2.89 -2.61
CA ILE A 169 2.32 2.71 -2.95
C ILE A 169 3.16 3.10 -1.74
N ARG A 170 4.08 2.23 -1.33
CA ARG A 170 5.11 2.55 -0.33
C ARG A 170 6.42 1.84 -0.62
N HIS A 171 7.49 2.22 0.06
CA HIS A 171 8.69 1.40 0.08
C HIS A 171 8.42 0.03 0.69
N MET A 172 9.01 -1.00 0.10
CA MET A 172 9.13 -2.31 0.73
C MET A 172 10.06 -2.21 1.94
N VAL A 173 9.77 -2.98 2.99
CA VAL A 173 10.61 -3.08 4.19
C VAL A 173 10.98 -4.54 4.46
N PRO A 174 12.06 -4.83 5.20
CA PRO A 174 12.50 -6.22 5.41
C PRO A 174 11.44 -7.13 6.06
N THR A 175 10.52 -6.58 6.84
CA THR A 175 9.44 -7.35 7.47
C THR A 175 8.29 -7.71 6.52
N ASP A 176 8.34 -7.30 5.25
CA ASP A 176 7.33 -7.63 4.24
C ASP A 176 7.47 -9.03 3.65
N PHE A 177 8.54 -9.76 3.98
CA PHE A 177 8.82 -11.11 3.50
C PHE A 177 7.59 -12.05 3.49
N PRO A 178 6.73 -12.10 4.54
CA PRO A 178 5.57 -12.99 4.54
C PRO A 178 4.60 -12.75 3.36
N PHE A 179 4.58 -11.56 2.77
CA PHE A 179 3.70 -11.21 1.65
C PHE A 179 4.31 -11.50 0.26
N LEU A 180 5.59 -11.87 0.22
CA LEU A 180 6.41 -12.00 -0.99
C LEU A 180 6.95 -13.42 -1.20
N ARG A 181 6.86 -14.29 -0.18
CA ARG A 181 7.53 -15.60 -0.16
C ARG A 181 6.89 -16.70 -1.01
N ASP A 182 5.64 -16.50 -1.42
CA ASP A 182 4.81 -17.53 -2.09
C ASP A 182 4.78 -17.40 -3.62
N ASP A 183 5.47 -16.40 -4.17
CA ASP A 183 5.63 -16.20 -5.61
C ASP A 183 7.11 -15.95 -5.95
N ASP A 184 7.64 -16.69 -6.92
CA ASP A 184 9.07 -16.73 -7.23
C ASP A 184 9.60 -15.35 -7.68
N ALA A 185 8.81 -14.58 -8.43
CA ALA A 185 9.21 -13.25 -8.91
C ALA A 185 9.36 -12.24 -7.76
N THR A 186 8.38 -12.22 -6.86
CA THR A 186 8.38 -11.35 -5.68
C THR A 186 9.39 -11.78 -4.61
N LEU A 187 9.60 -13.09 -4.44
CA LEU A 187 10.65 -13.63 -3.58
C LEU A 187 12.04 -13.25 -4.09
N ALA A 188 12.29 -13.42 -5.39
CA ALA A 188 13.55 -13.00 -6.01
C ALA A 188 13.79 -11.49 -5.82
N ALA A 189 12.74 -10.68 -5.92
CA ALA A 189 12.82 -9.25 -5.66
C ALA A 189 13.18 -8.93 -4.19
N TYR A 190 12.52 -9.58 -3.24
CA TYR A 190 12.84 -9.45 -1.82
C TYR A 190 14.32 -9.78 -1.54
N LEU A 191 14.81 -10.90 -2.06
CA LEU A 191 16.20 -11.34 -1.86
C LEU A 191 17.21 -10.34 -2.43
N ARG A 192 16.92 -9.72 -3.59
CA ARG A 192 17.77 -8.67 -4.15
C ARG A 192 17.88 -7.42 -3.26
N HIS A 193 16.79 -7.03 -2.60
CA HIS A 193 16.74 -5.80 -1.79
C HIS A 193 17.20 -5.99 -0.34
N PHE A 194 16.97 -7.18 0.24
CA PHE A 194 17.12 -7.44 1.68
C PHE A 194 17.89 -8.71 2.04
N GLY A 195 18.41 -9.48 1.07
CA GLY A 195 19.09 -10.74 1.34
C GLY A 195 20.25 -10.64 2.34
N ASP A 196 20.91 -9.48 2.39
CA ASP A 196 22.01 -9.15 3.30
C ASP A 196 21.56 -8.54 4.65
N ARG A 197 20.29 -8.12 4.75
CA ARG A 197 19.73 -7.37 5.89
C ARG A 197 18.46 -8.01 6.46
N VAL A 198 18.33 -9.32 6.30
CA VAL A 198 17.17 -10.08 6.80
C VAL A 198 17.07 -9.99 8.34
N PRO A 199 15.90 -9.59 8.88
CA PRO A 199 15.66 -9.57 10.32
C PRO A 199 15.89 -10.95 10.95
N THR A 200 16.50 -10.99 12.14
CA THR A 200 16.89 -12.25 12.80
C THR A 200 15.76 -13.27 12.89
N HIS A 201 14.54 -12.83 13.21
CA HIS A 201 13.37 -13.69 13.34
C HIS A 201 12.86 -14.28 12.01
N LEU A 202 13.30 -13.76 10.86
CA LEU A 202 12.90 -14.23 9.51
C LEU A 202 13.99 -15.04 8.81
N ARG A 203 15.22 -15.07 9.32
CA ARG A 203 16.37 -15.67 8.61
C ARG A 203 16.15 -17.13 8.22
N GLY A 204 15.54 -17.92 9.10
CA GLY A 204 15.22 -19.33 8.82
C GLY A 204 14.25 -19.47 7.64
N ASP A 205 13.15 -18.72 7.68
CA ASP A 205 12.11 -18.78 6.64
C ASP A 205 12.61 -18.23 5.30
N VAL A 206 13.40 -17.15 5.32
CA VAL A 206 14.01 -16.59 4.10
C VAL A 206 14.98 -17.59 3.49
N ARG A 207 15.82 -18.25 4.29
CA ARG A 207 16.74 -19.28 3.79
C ARG A 207 15.98 -20.44 3.16
N ALA A 208 14.96 -20.96 3.84
CA ALA A 208 14.14 -22.04 3.31
C ALA A 208 13.45 -21.64 1.99
N ALA A 209 12.97 -20.40 1.87
CA ALA A 209 12.38 -19.89 0.64
C ALA A 209 13.41 -19.72 -0.49
N ALA A 210 14.60 -19.20 -0.19
CA ALA A 210 15.69 -19.07 -1.15
C ALA A 210 16.15 -20.43 -1.70
N ASP A 211 16.26 -21.44 -0.83
CA ASP A 211 16.61 -22.81 -1.24
C ASP A 211 15.56 -23.39 -2.20
N ARG A 212 14.25 -23.16 -1.93
CA ARG A 212 13.17 -23.57 -2.85
C ARG A 212 13.28 -22.89 -4.21
N LEU A 213 13.51 -21.59 -4.24
CA LEU A 213 13.64 -20.81 -5.48
C LEU A 213 14.83 -21.29 -6.34
N ALA A 214 15.95 -21.65 -5.70
CA ALA A 214 17.11 -22.19 -6.40
C ALA A 214 16.81 -23.54 -7.08
N THR A 215 15.93 -24.35 -6.47
CA THR A 215 15.50 -25.64 -7.03
C THR A 215 14.42 -25.53 -8.11
N SER A 216 13.59 -24.48 -8.11
CA SER A 216 12.57 -24.28 -9.16
C SER A 216 13.13 -23.72 -10.46
N GLY A 217 14.28 -23.03 -10.39
CA GLY A 217 14.97 -22.47 -11.55
C GLY A 217 16.05 -23.36 -12.20
N SER A 218 16.27 -24.58 -11.69
CA SER A 218 17.15 -25.61 -12.29
C SER A 218 16.34 -26.61 -13.11
#